data_AF-A0A5D0SPF1-F1
#
_entry.id   AF-A0A5D0SPF1-F1
#
_cell.length_a   1.000
_cell.length_b   1.000
_cell.length_c   1.000
_cell.angle_alpha   90.00
_cell.angle_beta   90.00
_cell.angle_gamma   90.00
#
_symmetry.space_group_name_H-M   'P 1'
#
loop_
_entity.id
_entity.type
_entity.pdbx_description
1 polymer ?
#
loop_
_entity_poly.entity_id
_entity_poly.type
_entity_poly.pdbx_seq_one_letter_code
_entity_poly.pdbx_strand_id
1 'polypeptide(L)' 'MLYAVIPAGGSGTRLWPLSRAGHPKFLHPLTGTSASLLQATVERLAPLTS' A
#
# COMPACT_ATOMS: atom_id res chain seq x y z
N MET A 1 14.08 -13.91 14.91
CA MET A 1 13.41 -13.67 13.62
C MET A 1 12.42 -12.56 13.82
N LEU A 2 12.47 -11.50 13.01
CA LEU A 2 11.50 -10.41 13.04
C LEU A 2 10.48 -10.66 11.92
N TYR A 3 9.20 -10.45 12.21
CA TYR A 3 8.14 -10.52 11.21
C TYR A 3 7.47 -9.16 11.09
N ALA A 4 7.32 -8.68 9.86
CA ALA A 4 6.56 -7.46 9.59
C ALA A 4 5.17 -7.81 9.03
N VAL A 5 4.15 -7.11 9.55
CA VAL A 5 2.77 -7.23 9.09
C VAL A 5 2.31 -5.87 8.61
N ILE A 6 1.81 -5.78 7.37
CA ILE A 6 1.24 -4.56 6.79
C ILE A 6 -0.29 -4.67 6.80
N PRO A 7 -1.01 -3.95 7.67
CA PRO A 7 -2.47 -3.91 7.60
C PRO A 7 -2.93 -3.08 6.39
N ALA A 8 -3.28 -3.76 5.30
CA ALA A 8 -3.83 -3.14 4.09
C ALA A 8 -5.37 -3.07 4.14
N GLY A 9 -5.90 -2.41 5.16
CA GLY A 9 -7.34 -2.25 5.37
C GLY A 9 -7.93 -0.98 4.76
N GLY A 10 -9.22 -1.04 4.45
CA GLY A 10 -10.02 0.11 4.02
C GLY A 10 -9.95 0.40 2.51
N SER A 11 -11.11 0.65 1.91
CA SER A 11 -11.26 0.88 0.47
C SER A 11 -10.84 2.26 0.00
N GLY A 12 -10.40 3.16 0.90
CA GLY A 12 -9.98 4.51 0.53
C GLY A 12 -11.09 5.40 -0.01
N THR A 13 -12.30 5.35 0.56
CA THR A 13 -13.51 6.05 0.05
C THR A 13 -13.33 7.56 -0.19
N ARG A 14 -12.45 8.24 0.57
CA ARG A 14 -12.11 9.66 0.35
C ARG A 14 -11.38 9.93 -0.97
N LEU A 15 -10.79 8.90 -1.57
CA LEU A 15 -10.12 8.95 -2.87
C LEU A 15 -11.04 8.50 -4.01
N TRP A 16 -12.36 8.47 -3.82
CA TRP A 16 -13.28 8.24 -4.92
C TRP A 16 -13.13 9.37 -5.96
N PRO A 17 -13.15 9.08 -7.29
CA PRO A 17 -13.49 7.81 -7.93
C PRO A 17 -12.31 6.84 -8.10
N LEU A 18 -11.09 7.29 -7.81
CA LEU A 18 -9.86 6.53 -8.02
C LEU A 18 -9.86 5.21 -7.23
N SER A 19 -10.21 5.28 -5.95
CA SER A 19 -10.26 4.12 -5.07
C SER A 19 -11.68 3.55 -4.98
N ARG A 20 -11.81 2.23 -5.16
CA ARG A 20 -13.09 1.49 -5.11
C ARG A 20 -12.96 0.26 -4.23
N ALA A 21 -14.09 -0.36 -3.87
CA ALA A 21 -14.09 -1.61 -3.10
C ALA A 21 -13.26 -2.73 -3.77
N GLY A 22 -13.36 -2.86 -5.10
CA GLY A 22 -12.57 -3.84 -5.88
C GLY A 22 -11.15 -3.41 -6.23
N HIS A 23 -10.77 -2.14 -5.98
CA HIS A 23 -9.42 -1.64 -6.23
C HIS A 23 -9.06 -0.55 -5.19
N PRO A 24 -8.74 -0.95 -3.96
CA PRO A 24 -8.53 -0.05 -2.83
C PRO A 24 -7.22 0.75 -2.95
N LYS A 25 -7.11 1.82 -2.16
CA LYS A 25 -6.03 2.83 -2.24
C LYS A 25 -4.62 2.24 -2.28
N PHE A 26 -4.39 1.14 -1.56
CA PHE A 26 -3.05 0.60 -1.39
C PHE A 26 -2.51 -0.10 -2.63
N LEU A 27 -3.37 -0.35 -3.62
CA LEU A 27 -3.00 -0.87 -4.94
C LEU A 27 -2.68 0.24 -5.96
N HIS A 28 -2.88 1.51 -5.61
CA HIS A 28 -2.65 2.63 -6.52
C HIS A 28 -1.28 3.31 -6.31
N PRO A 29 -0.65 3.81 -7.38
CA PRO A 29 0.57 4.61 -7.32
C PRO A 29 0.26 6.09 -7.00
N LEU A 30 0.15 6.42 -5.71
CA LEU A 30 -0.30 7.75 -5.26
C LEU A 30 0.83 8.68 -4.81
N THR A 31 2.08 8.22 -4.83
CA THR A 31 3.26 8.94 -4.31
C THR A 31 4.11 9.59 -5.41
N GLY A 32 3.59 9.66 -6.65
CA GLY A 32 4.36 10.15 -7.79
C GLY A 32 5.42 9.16 -8.30
N THR A 33 5.36 7.90 -7.85
CA THR A 33 6.20 6.78 -8.32
C THR A 33 5.33 5.79 -9.08
N SER A 34 5.94 4.82 -9.79
CA SER A 34 5.19 3.73 -10.44
C SER A 34 4.72 2.65 -9.46
N ALA A 35 5.28 2.61 -8.25
CA ALA A 35 4.93 1.63 -7.23
C ALA A 35 3.60 1.98 -6.56
N SER A 36 2.76 0.96 -6.33
CA SER A 36 1.61 1.08 -5.45
C SER A 36 2.03 1.41 -4.01
N LEU A 37 1.14 1.98 -3.21
CA LEU A 37 1.43 2.25 -1.79
C LEU A 37 1.85 0.98 -1.02
N LEU A 38 1.28 -0.18 -1.36
CA LEU A 38 1.64 -1.46 -0.74
C LEU A 38 3.08 -1.85 -1.11
N GLN A 39 3.44 -1.78 -2.39
CA GLN A 39 4.81 -2.07 -2.85
C GLN A 39 5.84 -1.12 -2.19
N ALA A 40 5.56 0.18 -2.19
CA ALA A 40 6.42 1.17 -1.54
C ALA A 40 6.54 0.94 -0.01
N THR A 41 5.52 0.34 0.63
CA THR A 41 5.58 -0.01 2.06
C THR A 41 6.44 -1.25 2.30
N VAL A 42 6.37 -2.25 1.42
CA VAL A 42 7.25 -3.44 1.48
C VAL A 42 8.71 -3.04 1.30
N GLU A 43 9.01 -2.18 0.32
CA GLU A 43 10.38 -1.73 0.04
C GLU A 43 11.00 -1.00 1.24
N ARG A 44 10.23 -0.15 1.94
CA ARG A 44 10.69 0.49 3.18
C ARG A 44 10.97 -0.48 4.32
N LEU A 45 10.37 -1.68 4.32
CA LEU A 45 10.56 -2.68 5.37
C LEU A 45 11.75 -3.61 5.10
N ALA A 46 12.24 -3.70 3.86
CA ALA A 46 13.35 -4.55 3.46
C ALA A 46 14.61 -4.46 4.37
N PRO A 47 15.07 -3.28 4.85
CA PRO A 47 16.24 -3.24 5.74
C PRO A 47 15.96 -3.69 7.19
N LEU A 48 14.70 -3.90 7.56
CA LEU A 48 14.30 -4.23 8.93
C LEU A 48 14.00 -5.72 9.12
N THR A 49 13.62 -6.41 8.05
CA THR A 49 13.18 -7.81 8.10
C THR A 49 13.60 -8.53 6.82
N SER A 50 14.14 -9.75 6.97
CA SER A 50 14.64 -10.61 5.90
C SER A 50 13.99 -11.99 5.96
#